data_AF-A0A412XGX3-F1
#
_entry.id   AF-A0A412XGX3-F1
#
_cell.length_a   1.000
_cell.length_b   1.000
_cell.length_c   1.000
_cell.angle_alpha   90.00
_cell.angle_beta   90.00
_cell.angle_gamma   90.00
#
_symmetry.space_group_name_H-M   'P 1'
#
loop_
_entity.id
_entity.type
_entity.pdbx_description
1 polymer ?
#
loop_
_entity_poly.entity_id
_entity_poly.type
_entity_poly.pdbx_seq_one_letter_code
_entity_poly.pdbx_strand_id
1 'polypeptide(L)'
;MANTKNVILNLPFDESDGSLIAYDYSANRADGIVSGAKFVSGKIGNAIQFSGKDTCKISKNVLNLSGEFSILCWVNPMSIEAGSPSKVIWLLAFDGVDQYSEIPIELSCGNWVFVAMTKRGAKYNFYVNTALVKTINRSGTLLGVSLNQDYFGGEYGKGCVDDMKLYNIALSQEDLIEEMSNVKQLTYYIDGVDLKEYGVYVSGSDGLTDRPKMKSPMSVSWDNYHGTCVDLNHKFYESREITLSCFIKAVEGKGDFASKVNRFFQIFDKAGTHRLMVDIHPTKPLVYEVYSEDAIAIKKTWDDSLMIGTFTLKLKEPSPVKKVLKFIRVGESTQNCSIKITTTKLVDIYWGDGEVQTDIYGEDLVVNHTFKSNGDYYIIVAGCIDEIEKFETNAIVVWNKL
;
A
#
# COMPACT_ATOMS: atom_id res chain seq x y z
N MET A 1 -12.45 -9.06 8.01
CA MET A 1 -11.01 -8.67 8.07
C MET A 1 -10.26 -9.87 8.62
N ALA A 2 -9.89 -10.79 7.73
CA ALA A 2 -8.97 -11.86 8.06
C ALA A 2 -7.76 -11.26 8.80
N ASN A 3 -7.48 -11.81 9.97
CA ASN A 3 -6.56 -11.26 10.95
C ASN A 3 -5.16 -11.15 10.32
N THR A 4 -4.67 -9.94 10.06
CA THR A 4 -3.34 -9.64 9.49
C THR A 4 -2.19 -10.34 10.22
N LYS A 5 -2.43 -10.81 11.45
CA LYS A 5 -1.52 -11.61 12.28
C LYS A 5 -1.06 -12.93 11.64
N ASN A 6 -1.84 -13.52 10.74
CA ASN A 6 -1.51 -14.82 10.13
C ASN A 6 -0.79 -14.70 8.78
N VAL A 7 -0.71 -13.49 8.23
CA VAL A 7 0.02 -13.23 6.99
C VAL A 7 1.51 -13.23 7.28
N ILE A 8 2.24 -14.14 6.64
CA ILE A 8 3.69 -14.32 6.80
C ILE A 8 4.51 -13.82 5.61
N LEU A 9 3.85 -13.55 4.49
CA LEU A 9 4.41 -12.85 3.33
C LEU A 9 3.25 -12.14 2.63
N ASN A 10 3.45 -10.88 2.26
CA ASN A 10 2.52 -10.09 1.47
C ASN A 10 3.32 -9.30 0.44
N LEU A 11 3.33 -9.76 -0.80
CA LEU A 11 3.97 -9.11 -1.94
C LEU A 11 2.88 -8.63 -2.91
N PRO A 12 2.44 -7.37 -2.79
CA PRO A 12 1.48 -6.77 -3.73
C PRO A 12 2.06 -6.59 -5.12
N PHE A 13 3.38 -6.37 -5.21
CA PHE A 13 4.08 -5.95 -6.44
C PHE A 13 3.63 -4.58 -6.95
N ASP A 14 3.35 -3.67 -6.03
CA ASP A 14 2.86 -2.32 -6.31
C ASP A 14 3.97 -1.30 -6.60
N GLU A 15 5.23 -1.72 -6.65
CA GLU A 15 6.36 -0.82 -6.86
C GLU A 15 6.33 -0.17 -8.24
N SER A 16 7.10 0.92 -8.40
CA SER A 16 7.27 1.58 -9.69
C SER A 16 8.19 0.74 -10.61
N ASP A 17 7.98 0.83 -11.92
CA ASP A 17 8.87 0.17 -12.88
C ASP A 17 10.33 0.60 -12.67
N GLY A 18 11.25 -0.36 -12.77
CA GLY A 18 12.66 -0.19 -12.46
C GLY A 18 13.04 -0.38 -10.98
N SER A 19 12.10 -0.63 -10.07
CA SER A 19 12.44 -1.03 -8.70
C SER A 19 13.23 -2.34 -8.67
N LEU A 20 14.29 -2.38 -7.87
CA LEU A 20 15.11 -3.59 -7.64
C LEU A 20 14.61 -4.42 -6.46
N ILE A 21 13.53 -3.98 -5.80
CA ILE A 21 12.97 -4.59 -4.60
C ILE A 21 11.46 -4.72 -4.79
N ALA A 22 10.90 -5.87 -4.41
CA ALA A 22 9.48 -6.08 -4.16
C ALA A 22 9.28 -6.15 -2.64
N TYR A 23 8.56 -5.20 -2.05
CA TYR A 23 8.48 -5.09 -0.60
C TYR A 23 7.47 -6.07 -0.01
N ASP A 24 7.87 -6.76 1.06
CA ASP A 24 6.96 -7.55 1.87
C ASP A 24 6.24 -6.65 2.89
N TYR A 25 4.93 -6.50 2.71
CA TYR A 25 4.06 -5.73 3.59
C TYR A 25 3.63 -6.50 4.85
N SER A 26 4.16 -7.71 5.07
CA SER A 26 3.97 -8.46 6.32
C SER A 26 4.97 -8.05 7.40
N ALA A 27 4.70 -8.50 8.63
CA ALA A 27 5.60 -8.35 9.77
C ALA A 27 7.00 -8.94 9.54
N ASN A 28 7.15 -9.89 8.61
CA ASN A 28 8.41 -10.58 8.38
C ASN A 28 9.41 -9.75 7.57
N ARG A 29 8.96 -8.76 6.79
CA ARG A 29 9.83 -7.97 5.90
C ARG A 29 10.78 -8.87 5.08
N ALA A 30 10.23 -9.97 4.56
CA ALA A 30 10.92 -10.88 3.66
C ALA A 30 10.89 -10.33 2.23
N ASP A 31 11.51 -9.16 2.05
CA ASP A 31 11.52 -8.42 0.79
C ASP A 31 12.19 -9.25 -0.33
N GLY A 32 11.64 -9.16 -1.54
CA GLY A 32 12.14 -9.83 -2.73
C GLY A 32 13.15 -8.97 -3.49
N ILE A 33 14.25 -9.58 -3.93
CA ILE A 33 15.25 -8.92 -4.80
C ILE A 33 14.88 -9.19 -6.25
N VAL A 34 14.63 -8.12 -7.00
CA VAL A 34 14.19 -8.18 -8.40
C VAL A 34 15.40 -8.08 -9.34
N SER A 35 15.45 -8.97 -10.33
CA SER A 35 16.42 -8.97 -11.40
C SER A 35 15.72 -9.20 -12.74
N GLY A 36 15.76 -8.19 -13.62
CA GLY A 36 15.21 -8.24 -14.98
C GLY A 36 13.70 -8.06 -15.10
N ALA A 37 12.92 -8.48 -14.08
CA ALA A 37 11.47 -8.36 -14.08
C ALA A 37 11.04 -6.89 -14.04
N LYS A 38 9.83 -6.61 -14.57
CA LYS A 38 9.25 -5.26 -14.64
C LYS A 38 8.00 -5.15 -13.79
N PHE A 39 7.68 -3.93 -13.36
CA PHE A 39 6.40 -3.64 -12.73
C PHE A 39 5.46 -3.00 -13.74
N VAL A 40 4.31 -3.62 -13.97
CA VAL A 40 3.30 -3.21 -14.98
C VAL A 40 1.93 -3.11 -14.34
N SER A 41 0.94 -2.56 -15.05
CA SER A 41 -0.44 -2.53 -14.53
C SER A 41 -0.96 -3.93 -14.23
N GLY A 42 -1.42 -4.13 -13.00
CA GLY A 42 -1.84 -5.40 -12.45
C GLY A 42 -3.35 -5.63 -12.52
N LYS A 43 -3.79 -6.66 -11.79
CA LYS A 43 -5.19 -6.85 -11.38
C LYS A 43 -5.59 -5.84 -10.29
N ILE A 44 -4.68 -5.58 -9.34
CA ILE A 44 -4.83 -4.63 -8.24
C ILE A 44 -3.58 -3.75 -8.24
N GLY A 45 -3.71 -2.48 -8.65
CA GLY A 45 -2.53 -1.60 -8.73
C GLY A 45 -1.54 -2.07 -9.80
N ASN A 46 -0.32 -2.41 -9.38
CA ASN A 46 0.71 -2.98 -10.27
C ASN A 46 0.89 -4.48 -10.04
N ALA A 47 1.60 -5.12 -10.96
CA ALA A 47 2.00 -6.52 -10.91
C ALA A 47 3.46 -6.66 -11.34
N ILE A 48 4.10 -7.74 -10.92
CA ILE A 48 5.43 -8.10 -11.41
C ILE A 48 5.31 -8.98 -12.66
N GLN A 49 6.01 -8.60 -13.74
CA GLN A 49 6.04 -9.29 -15.02
C GLN A 49 7.38 -9.97 -15.24
N PHE A 50 7.33 -11.26 -15.55
CA PHE A 50 8.48 -12.08 -15.90
C PHE A 50 8.50 -12.40 -17.39
N SER A 51 9.65 -12.16 -18.04
CA SER A 51 9.90 -12.42 -19.46
C SER A 51 10.66 -13.74 -19.73
N GLY A 52 10.94 -14.52 -18.68
CA GLY A 52 11.50 -15.87 -18.73
C GLY A 52 12.82 -16.01 -17.96
N LYS A 53 13.79 -15.12 -18.14
CA LYS A 53 15.08 -15.20 -17.38
C LYS A 53 15.11 -14.34 -16.12
N ASP A 54 14.00 -13.67 -15.86
CA ASP A 54 13.85 -12.72 -14.77
C ASP A 54 13.53 -13.42 -13.46
N THR A 55 13.90 -12.81 -12.34
CA THR A 55 13.65 -13.39 -11.02
C THR A 55 13.25 -12.34 -10.00
N CYS A 56 12.39 -12.73 -9.06
CA CYS A 56 12.21 -12.05 -7.78
C CYS A 56 12.55 -13.05 -6.68
N LYS A 57 13.67 -12.84 -5.97
CA LYS A 57 14.20 -13.81 -5.01
C LYS A 57 14.02 -13.31 -3.58
N ILE A 58 13.29 -14.07 -2.78
CA ILE A 58 13.16 -13.85 -1.35
C ILE A 58 14.20 -14.72 -0.65
N SER A 59 15.17 -14.09 0.02
CA SER A 59 16.26 -14.82 0.69
C SER A 59 15.87 -15.36 2.07
N LYS A 60 14.89 -14.72 2.72
CA LYS A 60 14.42 -15.09 4.05
C LYS A 60 13.35 -16.19 3.93
N ASN A 61 13.61 -17.37 4.50
CA ASN A 61 12.59 -18.41 4.57
C ASN A 61 11.56 -18.06 5.65
N VAL A 62 10.30 -17.90 5.24
CA VAL A 62 9.16 -17.58 6.13
C VAL A 62 8.11 -18.69 6.19
N LEU A 63 8.18 -19.68 5.29
CA LEU A 63 7.15 -20.71 5.14
C LEU A 63 7.59 -22.04 5.76
N ASN A 64 6.84 -22.53 6.74
CA ASN A 64 7.04 -23.86 7.30
C ASN A 64 6.17 -24.91 6.59
N LEU A 65 6.78 -25.70 5.70
CA LEU A 65 6.08 -26.73 4.92
C LEU A 65 5.49 -27.87 5.77
N SER A 66 5.99 -28.10 6.99
CA SER A 66 5.45 -29.11 7.90
C SER A 66 4.10 -28.70 8.53
N GLY A 67 3.88 -27.39 8.71
CA GLY A 67 2.69 -26.83 9.32
C GLY A 67 1.48 -26.72 8.39
N GLU A 68 0.44 -26.03 8.86
CA GLU A 68 -0.65 -25.55 8.00
C GLU A 68 -0.22 -24.27 7.30
N PHE A 69 -0.66 -24.09 6.06
CA PHE A 69 -0.41 -22.85 5.34
C PHE A 69 -1.37 -22.65 4.18
N SER A 70 -1.42 -21.42 3.67
CA SER A 70 -2.11 -21.07 2.43
C SER A 70 -1.21 -20.21 1.55
N ILE A 71 -1.27 -20.47 0.24
CA ILE A 71 -0.62 -19.67 -0.80
C ILE A 71 -1.72 -19.14 -1.71
N LEU A 72 -1.73 -17.85 -1.96
CA LEU A 72 -2.66 -17.24 -2.91
C LEU A 72 -1.97 -16.15 -3.73
N CYS A 73 -2.38 -16.00 -4.98
CA CYS A 73 -1.93 -14.93 -5.86
C CYS A 73 -2.87 -14.82 -7.08
N TRP A 74 -2.80 -13.69 -7.76
CA TRP A 74 -3.31 -13.53 -9.11
C TRP A 74 -2.20 -13.86 -10.11
N VAL A 75 -2.56 -14.60 -11.15
CA VAL A 75 -1.66 -14.93 -12.25
C VAL A 75 -2.28 -14.57 -13.59
N ASN A 76 -1.45 -14.08 -14.51
CA ASN A 76 -1.84 -13.81 -15.89
C ASN A 76 -0.71 -14.24 -16.84
N PRO A 77 -0.80 -15.45 -17.43
CA PRO A 77 0.17 -15.90 -18.41
C PRO A 77 0.14 -15.03 -19.66
N MET A 78 1.31 -14.79 -20.25
CA MET A 78 1.42 -14.03 -21.48
C MET A 78 1.23 -14.94 -22.70
N SER A 79 0.65 -14.39 -23.76
CA SER A 79 0.60 -15.05 -25.06
C SER A 79 2.00 -15.19 -25.67
N ILE A 80 2.26 -16.33 -26.30
CA ILE A 80 3.55 -16.68 -26.89
C ILE A 80 3.29 -17.37 -28.23
N GLU A 81 4.08 -17.02 -29.25
CA GLU A 81 3.91 -17.51 -30.62
C GLU A 81 4.13 -19.03 -30.73
N ALA A 82 5.04 -19.59 -29.94
CA ALA A 82 5.40 -21.02 -29.95
C ALA A 82 4.39 -21.94 -29.23
N GLY A 83 3.16 -21.47 -29.01
CA GLY A 83 2.15 -22.13 -28.18
C GLY A 83 1.98 -21.38 -26.86
N SER A 84 0.91 -20.60 -26.76
CA SER A 84 0.59 -19.84 -25.55
C SER A 84 0.22 -20.79 -24.41
N PRO A 85 0.66 -20.53 -23.17
CA PRO A 85 0.27 -21.32 -22.01
C PRO A 85 -1.25 -21.44 -21.90
N SER A 86 -1.73 -22.66 -21.69
CA SER A 86 -3.14 -22.96 -21.45
C SER A 86 -3.40 -23.35 -20.00
N LYS A 87 -2.34 -23.57 -19.21
CA LYS A 87 -2.44 -24.06 -17.83
C LYS A 87 -1.41 -23.41 -16.92
N VAL A 88 -1.79 -23.28 -15.66
CA VAL A 88 -0.84 -23.24 -14.56
C VAL A 88 -0.93 -24.53 -13.76
N ILE A 89 0.20 -25.01 -13.25
CA ILE A 89 0.30 -26.34 -12.65
C ILE A 89 0.90 -26.18 -11.26
N TRP A 90 0.09 -26.46 -10.24
CA TRP A 90 0.64 -26.67 -8.90
C TRP A 90 1.38 -28.00 -8.88
N LEU A 91 2.66 -27.97 -8.52
CA LEU A 91 3.47 -29.17 -8.34
C LEU A 91 3.97 -29.24 -6.89
N LEU A 92 3.61 -30.35 -6.23
CA LEU A 92 3.97 -30.63 -4.85
C LEU A 92 4.96 -31.78 -4.85
N ALA A 93 6.17 -31.55 -4.33
CA ALA A 93 7.22 -32.55 -4.21
C ALA A 93 7.25 -33.13 -2.80
N PHE A 94 7.32 -34.45 -2.70
CA PHE A 94 7.37 -35.20 -1.44
C PHE A 94 8.67 -35.99 -1.33
N ASP A 95 8.97 -36.45 -0.12
CA ASP A 95 10.09 -37.36 0.11
C ASP A 95 9.95 -38.67 -0.67
N GLY A 96 11.07 -39.11 -1.25
CA GLY A 96 11.16 -40.32 -2.07
C GLY A 96 11.40 -40.04 -3.55
N VAL A 97 11.68 -41.10 -4.30
CA VAL A 97 11.93 -41.03 -5.75
C VAL A 97 10.60 -40.91 -6.48
N ASP A 98 10.52 -39.93 -7.39
CA ASP A 98 9.33 -39.62 -8.22
C ASP A 98 8.03 -39.45 -7.41
N GLN A 99 8.15 -38.96 -6.17
CA GLN A 99 7.03 -38.68 -5.31
C GLN A 99 6.55 -37.23 -5.48
N TYR A 100 5.67 -37.00 -6.46
CA TYR A 100 5.08 -35.68 -6.66
C TYR A 100 3.58 -35.75 -7.02
N SER A 101 2.86 -34.65 -6.81
CA SER A 101 1.49 -34.45 -7.27
C SER A 101 1.44 -33.23 -8.18
N GLU A 102 0.87 -33.39 -9.38
CA GLU A 102 0.56 -32.28 -10.29
C GLU A 102 -0.94 -32.00 -10.28
N ILE A 103 -1.28 -30.71 -10.19
CA ILE A 103 -2.65 -30.23 -10.23
C ILE A 103 -2.71 -29.14 -11.32
N PRO A 104 -3.03 -29.51 -12.56
CA PRO A 104 -3.21 -28.55 -13.64
C PRO A 104 -4.50 -27.75 -13.45
N ILE A 105 -4.42 -26.46 -13.70
CA ILE A 105 -5.52 -25.50 -13.71
C ILE A 105 -5.56 -24.88 -15.10
N GLU A 106 -6.66 -25.09 -15.81
CA GLU A 106 -6.90 -24.50 -17.13
C GLU A 106 -7.10 -22.97 -17.00
N LEU A 107 -6.51 -22.21 -17.92
CA LEU A 107 -6.64 -20.76 -18.00
C LEU A 107 -6.49 -20.26 -19.44
N SER A 108 -6.68 -18.96 -19.64
CA SER A 108 -6.41 -18.30 -20.92
C SER A 108 -5.44 -17.14 -20.70
N CYS A 109 -4.49 -16.99 -21.63
CA CYS A 109 -3.56 -15.87 -21.61
C CYS A 109 -4.29 -14.53 -21.67
N GLY A 110 -3.71 -13.52 -21.03
CA GLY A 110 -4.27 -12.16 -20.97
C GLY A 110 -5.36 -11.97 -19.92
N ASN A 111 -5.87 -13.03 -19.30
CA ASN A 111 -6.88 -12.95 -18.25
C ASN A 111 -6.28 -13.27 -16.88
N TRP A 112 -6.53 -12.39 -15.91
CA TRP A 112 -6.17 -12.61 -14.52
C TRP A 112 -7.01 -13.71 -13.89
N VAL A 113 -6.34 -14.71 -13.32
CA VAL A 113 -6.96 -15.82 -12.59
C VAL A 113 -6.43 -15.83 -11.17
N PHE A 114 -7.34 -15.87 -10.19
CA PHE A 114 -6.97 -16.03 -8.79
C PHE A 114 -6.76 -17.51 -8.50
N VAL A 115 -5.55 -17.89 -8.06
CA VAL A 115 -5.22 -19.26 -7.71
C VAL A 115 -4.80 -19.33 -6.25
N ALA A 116 -5.29 -20.35 -5.55
CA ALA A 116 -4.90 -20.59 -4.17
C ALA A 116 -4.73 -22.08 -3.86
N MET A 117 -3.83 -22.38 -2.92
CA MET A 117 -3.65 -23.69 -2.32
C MET A 117 -3.70 -23.57 -0.80
N THR A 118 -4.43 -24.45 -0.13
CA THR A 118 -4.41 -24.55 1.35
C THR A 118 -4.00 -25.95 1.77
N LYS A 119 -3.20 -26.05 2.84
CA LYS A 119 -2.74 -27.31 3.43
C LYS A 119 -3.16 -27.38 4.89
N ARG A 120 -3.93 -28.42 5.25
CA ARG A 120 -4.26 -28.79 6.63
C ARG A 120 -3.93 -30.26 6.87
N GLY A 121 -2.89 -30.53 7.64
CA GLY A 121 -2.37 -31.89 7.83
C GLY A 121 -1.99 -32.53 6.48
N ALA A 122 -2.56 -33.70 6.18
CA ALA A 122 -2.37 -34.40 4.90
C ALA A 122 -3.34 -33.95 3.79
N LYS A 123 -4.25 -33.02 4.07
CA LYS A 123 -5.23 -32.53 3.09
C LYS A 123 -4.73 -31.27 2.41
N TYR A 124 -4.74 -31.27 1.08
CA TYR A 124 -4.43 -30.11 0.25
C TYR A 124 -5.63 -29.78 -0.62
N ASN A 125 -6.06 -28.52 -0.58
CA ASN A 125 -7.16 -28.00 -1.38
C ASN A 125 -6.61 -26.97 -2.37
N PHE A 126 -7.16 -26.96 -3.58
CA PHE A 126 -6.79 -26.05 -4.65
C PHE A 126 -8.02 -25.31 -5.13
N TYR A 127 -7.88 -24.00 -5.31
CA TYR A 127 -8.98 -23.10 -5.62
C TYR A 127 -8.66 -22.25 -6.85
N VAL A 128 -9.68 -21.96 -7.63
CA VAL A 128 -9.65 -21.06 -8.79
C VAL A 128 -10.78 -20.06 -8.65
N ASN A 129 -10.47 -18.77 -8.63
CA ASN A 129 -11.45 -17.70 -8.39
C ASN A 129 -12.33 -18.00 -7.16
N THR A 130 -11.69 -18.50 -6.09
CA THR A 130 -12.28 -18.93 -4.81
C THR A 130 -13.15 -20.19 -4.84
N ALA A 131 -13.42 -20.78 -6.02
CA ALA A 131 -14.09 -22.07 -6.12
C ALA A 131 -13.10 -23.22 -5.87
N LEU A 132 -13.45 -24.17 -4.99
CA LEU A 132 -12.66 -25.38 -4.77
C LEU A 132 -12.69 -26.26 -6.03
N VAL A 133 -11.54 -26.45 -6.68
CA VAL A 133 -11.43 -27.28 -7.90
C VAL A 133 -10.91 -28.69 -7.62
N LYS A 134 -10.08 -28.85 -6.58
CA LYS A 134 -9.49 -30.15 -6.25
C LYS A 134 -9.14 -30.25 -4.77
N THR A 135 -9.36 -31.44 -4.22
CA THR A 135 -8.78 -31.87 -2.95
C THR A 135 -7.93 -33.11 -3.18
N ILE A 136 -6.75 -33.15 -2.58
CA ILE A 136 -5.94 -34.37 -2.46
C ILE A 136 -5.69 -34.65 -0.98
N ASN A 137 -5.64 -35.92 -0.62
CA ASN A 137 -5.16 -36.37 0.69
C ASN A 137 -3.87 -37.15 0.46
N ARG A 138 -2.74 -36.61 0.88
CA ARG A 138 -1.42 -37.20 0.68
C ARG A 138 -0.59 -37.06 1.95
N SER A 139 -0.18 -38.21 2.48
CA SER A 139 0.81 -38.33 3.55
C SER A 139 2.23 -38.31 2.99
N GLY A 140 3.21 -38.06 3.85
CA GLY A 140 4.62 -37.91 3.47
C GLY A 140 5.13 -36.51 3.79
N THR A 141 6.45 -36.33 3.72
CA THR A 141 7.10 -35.06 4.01
C THR A 141 7.06 -34.18 2.76
N LEU A 142 6.35 -33.06 2.81
CA LEU A 142 6.35 -32.08 1.72
C LEU A 142 7.71 -31.37 1.67
N LEU A 143 8.43 -31.51 0.55
CA LEU A 143 9.75 -30.90 0.33
C LEU A 143 9.66 -29.55 -0.39
N GLY A 144 8.63 -29.33 -1.19
CA GLY A 144 8.47 -28.09 -1.94
C GLY A 144 7.13 -27.96 -2.65
N VAL A 145 6.79 -26.73 -2.98
CA VAL A 145 5.62 -26.36 -3.78
C VAL A 145 6.10 -25.40 -4.87
N SER A 146 5.64 -25.62 -6.09
CA SER A 146 5.86 -24.70 -7.20
C SER A 146 4.57 -24.47 -7.98
N LEU A 147 4.44 -23.28 -8.55
CA LEU A 147 3.38 -22.94 -9.50
C LEU A 147 4.05 -22.72 -10.85
N ASN A 148 3.78 -23.62 -11.79
CA ASN A 148 4.45 -23.69 -13.08
C ASN A 148 3.47 -23.34 -14.20
N GLN A 149 3.98 -23.13 -15.41
CA GLN A 149 3.18 -22.96 -16.63
C GLN A 149 3.50 -24.11 -17.58
N ASP A 150 2.53 -24.50 -18.42
CA ASP A 150 2.73 -25.44 -19.54
C ASP A 150 3.45 -24.74 -20.72
N TYR A 151 4.63 -24.20 -20.45
CA TYR A 151 5.36 -23.38 -21.40
C TYR A 151 6.18 -24.24 -22.38
N PHE A 152 5.79 -24.21 -23.67
CA PHE A 152 6.45 -24.98 -24.74
C PHE A 152 7.60 -24.25 -25.45
N GLY A 153 7.83 -22.96 -25.14
CA GLY A 153 8.82 -22.12 -25.82
C GLY A 153 10.15 -21.93 -25.08
N GLY A 154 10.41 -22.65 -23.99
CA GLY A 154 11.64 -22.51 -23.18
C GLY A 154 11.52 -23.04 -21.75
N GLU A 155 12.53 -22.78 -20.92
CA GLU A 155 12.68 -23.38 -19.58
C GLU A 155 11.86 -22.70 -18.47
N TYR A 156 11.47 -21.44 -18.65
CA TYR A 156 10.87 -20.63 -17.59
C TYR A 156 9.57 -19.96 -18.04
N GLY A 157 8.61 -19.90 -17.13
CA GLY A 157 7.31 -19.28 -17.35
C GLY A 157 7.40 -17.79 -17.71
N LYS A 158 6.40 -17.33 -18.44
CA LYS A 158 6.24 -15.93 -18.85
C LYS A 158 4.85 -15.45 -18.48
N GLY A 159 4.77 -14.40 -17.68
CA GLY A 159 3.50 -13.99 -17.12
C GLY A 159 3.65 -12.89 -16.09
N CYS A 160 2.50 -12.39 -15.65
CA CYS A 160 2.40 -11.49 -14.52
C CYS A 160 1.90 -12.22 -13.28
N VAL A 161 2.41 -11.81 -12.12
CA VAL A 161 1.93 -12.23 -10.79
C VAL A 161 1.57 -10.97 -10.00
N ASP A 162 0.48 -11.03 -9.26
CA ASP A 162 -0.06 -9.90 -8.49
C ASP A 162 -0.65 -10.40 -7.14
N ASP A 163 -0.62 -9.54 -6.12
CA ASP A 163 -1.14 -9.74 -4.75
C ASP A 163 -0.81 -11.14 -4.18
N MET A 164 0.48 -11.49 -4.15
CA MET A 164 0.93 -12.76 -3.60
C MET A 164 0.95 -12.71 -2.08
N LYS A 165 0.18 -13.60 -1.43
CA LYS A 165 0.15 -13.73 0.03
C LYS A 165 0.41 -15.17 0.48
N LEU A 166 1.12 -15.29 1.60
CA LEU A 166 1.31 -16.53 2.34
C LEU A 166 0.72 -16.39 3.74
N TYR A 167 0.00 -17.41 4.17
CA TYR A 167 -0.56 -17.50 5.53
C TYR A 167 0.00 -18.72 6.24
N ASN A 168 0.23 -18.63 7.55
CA ASN A 168 0.64 -19.74 8.42
C ASN A 168 -0.54 -20.58 8.94
N ILE A 169 -1.70 -20.48 8.29
CA ILE A 169 -2.91 -21.25 8.56
C ILE A 169 -3.50 -21.75 7.25
N ALA A 170 -4.31 -22.82 7.32
CA ALA A 170 -5.18 -23.20 6.21
C ALA A 170 -6.44 -22.31 6.21
N LEU A 171 -6.53 -21.40 5.25
CA LEU A 171 -7.69 -20.53 5.05
C LEU A 171 -8.91 -21.36 4.62
N SER A 172 -10.08 -20.94 5.08
CA SER A 172 -11.36 -21.45 4.60
C SER A 172 -11.70 -20.85 3.22
N GLN A 173 -12.71 -21.40 2.56
CA GLN A 173 -13.20 -20.82 1.31
C GLN A 173 -13.79 -19.42 1.53
N GLU A 174 -14.44 -19.18 2.66
CA GLU A 174 -14.98 -17.87 3.04
C GLU A 174 -13.86 -16.84 3.21
N ASP A 175 -12.75 -17.22 3.88
CA ASP A 175 -11.58 -16.35 4.01
C ASP A 175 -11.00 -15.98 2.63
N LEU A 176 -10.94 -16.93 1.69
CA LEU A 176 -10.48 -16.67 0.32
C LEU A 176 -11.42 -15.73 -0.45
N ILE A 177 -12.73 -15.82 -0.21
CA ILE A 177 -13.73 -14.89 -0.78
C ILE A 177 -13.51 -13.49 -0.23
N GLU A 178 -13.28 -13.34 1.07
CA GLU A 178 -12.95 -12.04 1.68
C GLU A 178 -11.65 -11.46 1.09
N GLU A 179 -10.60 -12.27 0.95
CA GLU A 179 -9.31 -11.84 0.38
C GLU A 179 -9.42 -11.44 -1.09
N MET A 180 -10.12 -12.22 -1.92
CA MET A 180 -10.31 -11.88 -3.33
C MET A 180 -11.20 -10.64 -3.50
N SER A 181 -12.13 -10.42 -2.57
CA SER A 181 -13.04 -9.27 -2.56
C SER A 181 -12.48 -8.06 -1.84
N ASN A 182 -11.19 -8.08 -1.46
CA ASN A 182 -10.54 -7.05 -0.63
C ASN A 182 -10.30 -5.74 -1.40
N VAL A 183 -11.38 -5.13 -1.88
CA VAL A 183 -11.46 -3.72 -2.20
C VAL A 183 -11.47 -3.00 -0.85
N LYS A 184 -10.34 -2.43 -0.43
CA LYS A 184 -10.32 -1.58 0.77
C LYS A 184 -11.43 -0.54 0.65
N GLN A 185 -12.36 -0.55 1.60
CA GLN A 185 -13.42 0.45 1.61
C GLN A 185 -12.81 1.82 1.87
N LEU A 186 -13.20 2.80 1.06
CA LEU A 186 -12.80 4.19 1.23
C LEU A 186 -13.08 4.63 2.67
N THR A 187 -12.01 4.91 3.41
CA THR A 187 -12.08 5.30 4.82
C THR A 187 -11.16 6.48 5.07
N TYR A 188 -11.63 7.40 5.91
CA TYR A 188 -10.94 8.65 6.23
C TYR A 188 -10.57 8.61 7.71
N TYR A 189 -9.32 8.94 7.99
CA TYR A 189 -8.78 9.01 9.34
C TYR A 189 -8.20 10.39 9.59
N ILE A 190 -8.34 10.87 10.81
CA ILE A 190 -7.62 12.05 11.31
C ILE A 190 -6.86 11.64 12.58
N ASP A 191 -5.55 11.88 12.61
CA ASP A 191 -4.67 11.47 13.71
C ASP A 191 -4.80 9.97 14.07
N GLY A 192 -5.04 9.12 13.06
CA GLY A 192 -5.20 7.67 13.21
C GLY A 192 -6.59 7.20 13.67
N VAL A 193 -7.54 8.12 13.90
CA VAL A 193 -8.92 7.80 14.31
C VAL A 193 -9.86 7.91 13.10
N ASP A 194 -10.68 6.88 12.86
CA ASP A 194 -11.67 6.91 11.77
C ASP A 194 -12.66 8.06 12.03
N LEU A 195 -12.92 8.89 11.01
CA LEU A 195 -13.88 9.99 11.11
C LEU A 195 -15.27 9.52 11.58
N LYS A 196 -15.65 8.28 11.26
CA LYS A 196 -16.92 7.67 11.69
C LYS A 196 -17.02 7.54 13.21
N GLU A 197 -15.91 7.44 13.94
CA GLU A 197 -15.91 7.41 15.42
C GLU A 197 -16.33 8.76 16.02
N TYR A 198 -16.12 9.86 15.29
CA TYR A 198 -16.66 11.18 15.63
C TYR A 198 -18.11 11.36 15.13
N GLY A 199 -18.68 10.33 14.49
CA GLY A 199 -19.96 10.39 13.82
C GLY A 199 -19.91 11.16 12.49
N VAL A 200 -18.72 11.45 11.95
CA VAL A 200 -18.51 12.21 10.72
C VAL A 200 -18.34 11.26 9.54
N TYR A 201 -19.03 11.55 8.45
CA TYR A 201 -19.00 10.80 7.21
C TYR A 201 -18.67 11.73 6.05
N VAL A 202 -17.82 11.27 5.13
CA VAL A 202 -17.40 12.04 3.96
C VAL A 202 -18.20 11.57 2.74
N SER A 203 -18.89 12.49 2.08
CA SER A 203 -19.69 12.22 0.87
C SER A 203 -18.97 12.62 -0.43
N GLY A 204 -17.93 13.45 -0.34
CA GLY A 204 -17.13 13.88 -1.48
C GLY A 204 -15.85 14.60 -1.03
N SER A 205 -14.89 14.70 -1.93
CA SER A 205 -13.58 15.29 -1.66
C SER A 205 -12.98 15.94 -2.91
N ASP A 206 -12.36 17.10 -2.73
CA ASP A 206 -11.59 17.82 -3.74
C ASP A 206 -10.16 18.04 -3.23
N GLY A 207 -9.17 18.17 -4.13
CA GLY A 207 -7.79 18.50 -3.76
C GLY A 207 -6.89 17.33 -3.33
N LEU A 208 -7.44 16.13 -3.11
CA LEU A 208 -6.66 14.96 -2.68
C LEU A 208 -5.63 14.54 -3.74
N THR A 209 -6.07 14.35 -4.98
CA THR A 209 -5.21 13.88 -6.09
C THR A 209 -4.77 15.00 -7.02
N ASP A 210 -5.24 16.22 -6.77
CA ASP A 210 -5.00 17.35 -7.65
C ASP A 210 -3.53 17.75 -7.60
N ARG A 211 -3.02 18.20 -8.74
CA ARG A 211 -1.67 18.74 -8.82
C ARG A 211 -1.63 20.07 -8.04
N PRO A 212 -0.71 20.24 -7.07
CA PRO A 212 -0.58 21.50 -6.35
C PRO A 212 -0.28 22.66 -7.31
N LYS A 213 -0.76 23.85 -6.97
CA LYS A 213 -0.51 25.06 -7.77
C LYS A 213 0.98 25.42 -7.71
N MET A 214 1.61 25.58 -8.87
CA MET A 214 3.03 25.98 -8.95
C MET A 214 3.18 27.45 -8.53
N LYS A 215 4.20 27.76 -7.74
CA LYS A 215 4.61 29.15 -7.47
C LYS A 215 5.04 29.81 -8.77
N SER A 216 4.91 31.13 -8.84
CA SER A 216 5.39 31.88 -10.00
C SER A 216 6.90 31.65 -10.16
N PRO A 217 7.37 31.08 -11.29
CA PRO A 217 8.79 30.82 -11.49
C PRO A 217 9.55 32.13 -11.63
N MET A 218 10.84 32.11 -11.27
CA MET A 218 11.73 33.23 -11.54
C MET A 218 11.75 33.49 -13.05
N SER A 219 11.56 34.74 -13.44
CA SER A 219 11.65 35.13 -14.84
C SER A 219 12.36 36.47 -15.00
N VAL A 220 13.07 36.60 -16.11
CA VAL A 220 13.77 37.84 -16.50
C VAL A 220 13.23 38.28 -17.86
N SER A 221 12.93 39.57 -17.95
CA SER A 221 12.50 40.23 -19.19
C SER A 221 13.45 41.37 -19.46
N TRP A 222 14.10 41.35 -20.63
CA TRP A 222 14.98 42.43 -21.06
C TRP A 222 14.24 43.36 -22.02
N ASP A 223 14.50 44.65 -21.96
CA ASP A 223 13.85 45.69 -22.78
C ASP A 223 14.14 45.55 -24.28
N ASN A 224 15.32 45.03 -24.61
CA ASN A 224 15.82 44.83 -25.97
C ASN A 224 15.63 43.40 -26.50
N TYR A 225 14.88 42.52 -25.82
CA TYR A 225 14.54 41.17 -26.29
C TYR A 225 13.04 40.92 -26.24
N HIS A 226 12.54 40.11 -27.17
CA HIS A 226 11.14 39.65 -27.13
C HIS A 226 10.97 38.52 -26.11
N GLY A 227 9.88 38.58 -25.34
CA GLY A 227 9.50 37.52 -24.40
C GLY A 227 10.26 37.56 -23.08
N THR A 228 10.20 36.45 -22.35
CA THR A 228 10.82 36.29 -21.02
C THR A 228 11.60 34.99 -20.94
N CYS A 229 12.72 35.00 -20.21
CA CYS A 229 13.41 33.77 -19.81
C CYS A 229 12.85 33.33 -18.46
N VAL A 230 12.31 32.11 -18.41
CA VAL A 230 11.66 31.55 -17.22
C VAL A 230 12.46 30.33 -16.73
N ASP A 231 12.77 30.26 -15.43
CA ASP A 231 13.35 29.04 -14.85
C ASP A 231 12.28 27.95 -14.75
N LEU A 232 12.45 26.90 -15.56
CA LEU A 232 11.57 25.73 -15.58
C LEU A 232 12.24 24.48 -14.98
N ASN A 233 13.49 24.59 -14.51
CA ASN A 233 14.21 23.49 -13.90
C ASN A 233 13.77 23.30 -12.45
N HIS A 234 13.68 24.39 -11.68
CA HIS A 234 13.25 24.33 -10.27
C HIS A 234 11.75 24.64 -10.14
N LYS A 235 10.96 23.65 -9.73
CA LYS A 235 9.50 23.77 -9.62
C LYS A 235 9.08 23.71 -8.16
N PHE A 236 8.69 24.86 -7.63
CA PHE A 236 8.16 24.98 -6.28
C PHE A 236 6.64 25.17 -6.30
N TYR A 237 5.96 24.68 -5.27
CA TYR A 237 4.50 24.66 -5.21
C TYR A 237 3.98 25.47 -4.02
N GLU A 238 2.80 26.06 -4.17
CA GLU A 238 2.00 26.65 -3.09
C GLU A 238 1.39 25.54 -2.23
N SER A 239 0.92 25.86 -1.02
CA SER A 239 0.20 24.89 -0.16
C SER A 239 -0.98 24.26 -0.89
N ARG A 240 -1.26 22.99 -0.63
CA ARG A 240 -2.42 22.28 -1.18
C ARG A 240 -3.66 22.56 -0.31
N GLU A 241 -4.78 22.84 -0.94
CA GLU A 241 -6.10 22.90 -0.28
C GLU A 241 -6.84 21.58 -0.55
N ILE A 242 -7.39 20.99 0.50
CA ILE A 242 -8.21 19.78 0.46
C ILE A 242 -9.58 20.15 1.04
N THR A 243 -10.64 19.88 0.28
CA THR A 243 -12.01 20.14 0.73
C THR A 243 -12.77 18.84 0.86
N LEU A 244 -13.32 18.57 2.04
CA LEU A 244 -14.18 17.41 2.28
C LEU A 244 -15.63 17.86 2.48
N SER A 245 -16.53 17.26 1.71
CA SER A 245 -17.98 17.39 1.93
C SER A 245 -18.41 16.36 2.96
N CYS A 246 -18.86 16.83 4.13
CA CYS A 246 -19.09 16.00 5.30
C CYS A 246 -20.53 16.10 5.81
N PHE A 247 -20.97 15.04 6.48
CA PHE A 247 -22.14 15.10 7.35
C PHE A 247 -21.85 14.39 8.67
N ILE A 248 -22.43 14.90 9.75
CA ILE A 248 -22.35 14.31 11.09
C ILE A 248 -23.72 13.75 11.47
N LYS A 249 -23.74 12.50 11.94
CA LYS A 249 -24.96 11.77 12.32
C LYS A 249 -24.97 11.47 13.82
N ALA A 250 -26.04 11.89 14.49
CA ALA A 250 -26.28 11.65 15.91
C ALA A 250 -27.65 10.99 16.11
N VAL A 251 -27.68 9.86 16.80
CA VAL A 251 -28.89 9.02 16.97
C VAL A 251 -29.48 9.12 18.38
N GLU A 252 -28.78 9.76 19.31
CA GLU A 252 -29.23 9.95 20.70
C GLU A 252 -29.75 11.40 20.93
N GLY A 253 -30.23 12.04 19.86
CA GLY A 253 -30.83 13.37 19.90
C GLY A 253 -29.85 14.54 19.95
N LYS A 254 -30.35 15.69 20.43
CA LYS A 254 -29.71 17.02 20.29
C LYS A 254 -28.39 17.16 21.08
N GLY A 255 -28.31 16.54 22.25
CA GLY A 255 -27.12 16.60 23.13
C GLY A 255 -25.93 15.80 22.57
N ASP A 256 -26.20 14.59 22.04
CA ASP A 256 -25.21 13.77 21.34
C ASP A 256 -24.65 14.51 20.12
N PHE A 257 -25.52 15.13 19.33
CA PHE A 257 -25.11 15.95 18.20
C PHE A 257 -24.12 17.06 18.59
N ALA A 258 -24.46 17.87 19.59
CA ALA A 258 -23.59 18.95 20.05
C ALA A 258 -22.25 18.42 20.58
N SER A 259 -22.28 17.29 21.29
CA SER A 259 -21.07 16.66 21.86
C SER A 259 -20.15 16.13 20.76
N LYS A 260 -20.69 15.45 19.74
CA LYS A 260 -19.93 14.94 18.59
C LYS A 260 -19.32 16.07 17.77
N VAL A 261 -20.08 17.13 17.50
CA VAL A 261 -19.57 18.33 16.81
C VAL A 261 -18.38 18.93 17.57
N ASN A 262 -18.54 19.19 18.88
CA ASN A 262 -17.47 19.76 19.69
C ASN A 262 -16.24 18.85 19.74
N ARG A 263 -16.43 17.55 19.94
CA ARG A 263 -15.33 16.57 19.97
C ARG A 263 -14.57 16.52 18.65
N PHE A 264 -15.27 16.63 17.51
CA PHE A 264 -14.63 16.67 16.20
C PHE A 264 -13.84 17.96 15.97
N PHE A 265 -14.40 19.12 16.33
CA PHE A 265 -13.72 20.40 16.15
C PHE A 265 -12.48 20.55 17.03
N GLN A 266 -12.52 20.03 18.25
CA GLN A 266 -11.39 20.03 19.19
C GLN A 266 -10.13 19.32 18.67
N ILE A 267 -10.24 18.54 17.59
CA ILE A 267 -9.08 17.97 16.91
C ILE A 267 -8.19 19.12 16.43
N PHE A 268 -8.77 20.09 15.72
CA PHE A 268 -8.06 21.20 15.09
C PHE A 268 -7.67 22.33 16.05
N ASP A 269 -8.03 22.23 17.33
CA ASP A 269 -7.59 23.15 18.38
C ASP A 269 -6.19 22.80 18.92
N LYS A 270 -5.68 21.60 18.61
CA LYS A 270 -4.35 21.17 19.08
C LYS A 270 -3.26 21.89 18.28
N ALA A 271 -2.07 21.98 18.87
CA ALA A 271 -0.91 22.58 18.22
C ALA A 271 -0.35 21.69 17.11
N GLY A 272 0.12 22.31 16.03
CA GLY A 272 0.79 21.63 14.92
C GLY A 272 -0.16 21.26 13.77
N THR A 273 0.33 20.39 12.87
CA THR A 273 -0.49 19.78 11.82
C THR A 273 -1.13 18.49 12.33
N HIS A 274 -2.22 18.11 11.67
CA HIS A 274 -2.95 16.88 11.89
C HIS A 274 -2.79 15.96 10.70
N ARG A 275 -2.76 14.66 10.96
CA ARG A 275 -2.59 13.69 9.90
C ARG A 275 -3.92 13.28 9.32
N LEU A 276 -4.22 13.74 8.11
CA LEU A 276 -5.31 13.20 7.31
C LEU A 276 -4.80 11.99 6.53
N MET A 277 -5.41 10.83 6.74
CA MET A 277 -5.16 9.63 5.94
C MET A 277 -6.43 9.18 5.23
N VAL A 278 -6.33 8.93 3.93
CA VAL A 278 -7.43 8.43 3.10
C VAL A 278 -7.02 7.09 2.50
N ASP A 279 -7.66 6.03 2.96
CA ASP A 279 -7.42 4.67 2.50
C ASP A 279 -8.15 4.42 1.19
N ILE A 280 -7.43 4.55 0.07
CA ILE A 280 -7.95 4.32 -1.29
C ILE A 280 -7.46 3.01 -1.93
N HIS A 281 -6.42 2.41 -1.35
CA HIS A 281 -5.75 1.23 -1.86
C HIS A 281 -5.24 0.38 -0.69
N PRO A 282 -5.18 -0.95 -0.81
CA PRO A 282 -4.65 -1.81 0.27
C PRO A 282 -3.26 -1.41 0.79
N THR A 283 -2.40 -0.90 -0.09
CA THR A 283 -0.96 -0.67 0.17
C THR A 283 -0.52 0.78 0.00
N LYS A 284 -1.36 1.61 -0.64
CA LYS A 284 -1.04 2.97 -1.07
C LYS A 284 -2.09 3.97 -0.58
N PRO A 285 -2.18 4.24 0.73
CA PRO A 285 -3.04 5.29 1.24
C PRO A 285 -2.53 6.66 0.80
N LEU A 286 -3.44 7.62 0.77
CA LEU A 286 -3.08 9.03 0.69
C LEU A 286 -2.88 9.57 2.11
N VAL A 287 -1.78 10.24 2.39
CA VAL A 287 -1.48 10.75 3.73
C VAL A 287 -1.00 12.19 3.63
N TYR A 288 -1.52 13.07 4.48
CA TYR A 288 -1.29 14.51 4.44
C TYR A 288 -1.10 15.08 5.85
N GLU A 289 -0.23 16.06 5.98
CA GLU A 289 -0.10 16.88 7.20
C GLU A 289 -0.86 18.19 6.99
N VAL A 290 -2.01 18.32 7.66
CA VAL A 290 -3.00 19.38 7.37
C VAL A 290 -3.35 20.21 8.60
N TYR A 291 -3.82 21.41 8.37
CA TYR A 291 -4.47 22.24 9.39
C TYR A 291 -5.75 22.88 8.84
N SER A 292 -6.61 23.38 9.72
CA SER A 292 -7.85 24.09 9.36
C SER A 292 -7.76 25.53 9.87
N GLU A 293 -7.78 26.51 8.96
CA GLU A 293 -7.84 27.95 9.31
C GLU A 293 -9.25 28.54 9.19
N ASP A 294 -10.13 27.89 8.43
CA ASP A 294 -11.49 28.35 8.16
C ASP A 294 -12.47 27.94 9.27
N ALA A 295 -13.49 28.77 9.48
CA ALA A 295 -14.62 28.43 10.35
C ALA A 295 -15.44 27.28 9.75
N ILE A 296 -15.68 26.23 10.54
CA ILE A 296 -16.48 25.08 10.11
C ILE A 296 -17.97 25.34 10.39
N ALA A 297 -18.69 25.80 9.36
CA ALA A 297 -20.12 26.11 9.48
C ALA A 297 -21.01 24.87 9.24
N ILE A 298 -21.70 24.40 10.28
CA ILE A 298 -22.64 23.27 10.17
C ILE A 298 -24.06 23.77 9.88
N LYS A 299 -24.62 23.28 8.77
CA LYS A 299 -26.04 23.40 8.41
C LYS A 299 -26.79 22.21 9.02
N LYS A 300 -27.77 22.48 9.87
CA LYS A 300 -28.59 21.46 10.56
C LYS A 300 -30.02 21.96 10.77
N THR A 301 -30.93 21.01 10.96
CA THR A 301 -32.29 21.23 11.46
C THR A 301 -32.44 20.43 12.76
N TRP A 302 -32.99 21.05 13.81
CA TRP A 302 -33.14 20.39 15.10
C TRP A 302 -34.28 19.36 15.09
N ASP A 303 -33.96 18.12 15.48
CA ASP A 303 -34.88 17.00 15.62
C ASP A 303 -34.57 16.24 16.92
N ASP A 304 -35.61 15.72 17.59
CA ASP A 304 -35.46 15.02 18.87
C ASP A 304 -35.07 13.53 18.71
N SER A 305 -35.26 12.95 17.52
CA SER A 305 -35.02 11.53 17.23
C SER A 305 -33.70 11.29 16.49
N LEU A 306 -33.42 12.04 15.43
CA LEU A 306 -32.25 11.86 14.56
C LEU A 306 -31.72 13.21 14.09
N MET A 307 -30.51 13.55 14.52
CA MET A 307 -29.83 14.77 14.12
C MET A 307 -28.83 14.50 13.00
N ILE A 308 -28.96 15.25 11.91
CA ILE A 308 -27.99 15.28 10.81
C ILE A 308 -27.55 16.73 10.57
N GLY A 309 -26.24 16.94 10.52
CA GLY A 309 -25.64 18.23 10.17
C GLY A 309 -24.70 18.06 8.99
N THR A 310 -24.79 18.92 7.99
CA THR A 310 -23.90 18.92 6.82
C THR A 310 -22.93 20.09 6.91
N PHE A 311 -21.69 19.89 6.48
CA PHE A 311 -20.67 20.92 6.48
C PHE A 311 -19.57 20.63 5.46
N THR A 312 -18.80 21.66 5.16
CA THR A 312 -17.60 21.56 4.33
C THR A 312 -16.40 21.75 5.24
N LEU A 313 -15.48 20.79 5.23
CA LEU A 313 -14.22 20.88 5.94
C LEU A 313 -13.12 21.27 4.96
N LYS A 314 -12.51 22.42 5.17
CA LYS A 314 -11.39 22.90 4.38
C LYS A 314 -10.10 22.71 5.16
N LEU A 315 -9.16 22.04 4.52
CA LEU A 315 -7.88 21.64 5.10
C LEU A 315 -6.76 22.14 4.20
N LYS A 316 -5.65 22.51 4.80
CA LYS A 316 -4.49 23.02 4.08
C LYS A 316 -3.24 22.27 4.46
N GLU A 317 -2.54 21.76 3.46
CA GLU A 317 -1.25 21.07 3.60
C GLU A 317 -0.13 22.07 3.26
N PRO A 318 0.71 22.47 4.23
CA PRO A 318 1.76 23.47 4.01
C PRO A 318 2.81 23.02 2.98
N SER A 319 3.24 21.76 3.06
CA SER A 319 4.28 21.15 2.23
C SER A 319 3.69 20.04 1.36
N PRO A 320 3.12 20.37 0.19
CA PRO A 320 2.24 19.46 -0.54
C PRO A 320 2.97 18.34 -1.28
N VAL A 321 4.25 18.55 -1.59
CA VAL A 321 5.09 17.56 -2.27
C VAL A 321 5.87 16.78 -1.24
N LYS A 322 5.69 15.46 -1.25
CA LYS A 322 6.24 14.57 -0.23
C LYS A 322 6.52 13.17 -0.74
N LYS A 323 7.47 12.51 -0.08
CA LYS A 323 7.70 11.06 -0.19
C LYS A 323 7.02 10.39 1.01
N VAL A 324 6.32 9.29 0.78
CA VAL A 324 5.61 8.54 1.83
C VAL A 324 6.23 7.16 1.96
N LEU A 325 6.58 6.80 3.17
CA LEU A 325 7.12 5.48 3.53
C LEU A 325 6.15 4.75 4.45
N LYS A 326 6.24 3.43 4.51
CA LYS A 326 5.61 2.59 5.52
C LYS A 326 6.69 1.87 6.33
N PHE A 327 6.61 1.99 7.64
CA PHE A 327 7.45 1.26 8.58
C PHE A 327 6.59 0.34 9.45
N ILE A 328 7.06 -0.89 9.68
CA ILE A 328 6.32 -1.92 10.42
C ILE A 328 7.16 -2.29 11.64
N ARG A 329 6.66 -2.01 12.84
CA ARG A 329 7.26 -2.44 14.10
C ARG A 329 6.45 -3.57 14.72
N VAL A 330 7.10 -4.70 14.95
CA VAL A 330 6.51 -5.86 15.65
C VAL A 330 7.19 -6.21 16.96
N GLY A 331 8.32 -5.58 17.27
CA GLY A 331 9.03 -5.71 18.53
C GLY A 331 10.33 -4.93 18.53
N GLU A 332 11.13 -5.11 19.59
CA GLU A 332 12.37 -4.36 19.84
C GLU A 332 13.40 -4.51 18.71
N SER A 333 13.51 -5.68 18.09
CA SER A 333 14.44 -5.89 16.96
C SER A 333 14.08 -5.11 15.69
N THR A 334 12.85 -4.59 15.61
CA THR A 334 12.29 -3.86 14.46
C THR A 334 11.92 -2.42 14.81
N GLN A 335 12.43 -1.88 15.91
CA GLN A 335 11.97 -0.58 16.42
C GLN A 335 12.63 0.64 15.78
N ASN A 336 13.78 0.46 15.12
CA ASN A 336 14.57 1.54 14.56
C ASN A 336 14.34 1.69 13.06
N CYS A 337 13.81 2.85 12.66
CA CYS A 337 13.78 3.27 11.26
C CYS A 337 14.98 4.17 10.99
N SER A 338 15.56 4.02 9.80
CA SER A 338 16.70 4.81 9.34
C SER A 338 16.43 5.35 7.94
N ILE A 339 16.73 6.62 7.74
CA ILE A 339 16.67 7.33 6.47
C ILE A 339 18.03 7.99 6.26
N LYS A 340 18.74 7.56 5.22
CA LYS A 340 19.97 8.20 4.76
C LYS A 340 19.66 9.10 3.58
N ILE A 341 20.02 10.37 3.68
CA ILE A 341 19.61 11.42 2.74
C ILE A 341 20.77 12.34 2.37
N THR A 342 20.85 12.71 1.09
CA THR A 342 21.66 13.82 0.59
C THR A 342 20.74 14.83 -0.06
N THR A 343 20.67 16.05 0.47
CA THR A 343 19.81 17.12 -0.04
C THR A 343 20.40 18.50 0.23
N THR A 344 20.27 19.40 -0.74
CA THR A 344 20.72 20.79 -0.64
C THR A 344 19.62 21.72 -0.09
N LYS A 345 18.39 21.24 0.01
CA LYS A 345 17.23 21.96 0.54
C LYS A 345 16.67 21.27 1.77
N LEU A 346 16.08 22.07 2.66
CA LEU A 346 15.44 21.60 3.89
C LEU A 346 14.26 20.68 3.57
N VAL A 347 14.20 19.58 4.30
CA VAL A 347 13.06 18.68 4.37
C VAL A 347 12.72 18.39 5.83
N ASP A 348 11.44 18.13 6.08
CA ASP A 348 10.94 17.72 7.39
C ASP A 348 10.49 16.25 7.31
N ILE A 349 10.69 15.51 8.40
CA ILE A 349 10.31 14.11 8.53
C ILE A 349 9.27 13.97 9.64
N TYR A 350 8.04 13.63 9.25
CA TYR A 350 6.93 13.32 10.16
C TYR A 350 6.82 11.81 10.33
N TRP A 351 7.21 11.29 11.50
CA TRP A 351 7.36 9.85 11.74
C TRP A 351 6.03 9.10 11.87
N GLY A 352 4.95 9.81 12.15
CA GLY A 352 3.61 9.26 12.23
C GLY A 352 3.19 8.71 13.59
N ASP A 353 4.01 8.93 14.60
CA ASP A 353 3.68 8.73 16.02
C ASP A 353 3.58 10.05 16.79
N GLY A 354 3.52 11.17 16.06
CA GLY A 354 3.45 12.53 16.59
C GLY A 354 4.82 13.22 16.71
N GLU A 355 5.93 12.49 16.56
CA GLU A 355 7.27 13.09 16.52
C GLU A 355 7.59 13.60 15.10
N VAL A 356 8.25 14.76 15.04
CA VAL A 356 8.68 15.42 13.80
C VAL A 356 10.12 15.86 13.97
N GLN A 357 10.93 15.61 12.94
CA GLN A 357 12.28 16.16 12.84
C GLN A 357 12.31 17.16 11.70
N THR A 358 12.63 18.42 12.02
CA THR A 358 12.63 19.52 11.05
C THR A 358 14.04 19.86 10.58
N ASP A 359 14.11 20.64 9.52
CA ASP A 359 15.34 21.29 9.05
C ASP A 359 16.46 20.30 8.66
N ILE A 360 16.09 19.16 8.05
CA ILE A 360 17.04 18.15 7.59
C ILE A 360 17.67 18.58 6.26
N TYR A 361 19.00 18.74 6.24
CA TYR A 361 19.78 19.01 5.03
C TYR A 361 21.24 18.57 5.20
N GLY A 362 21.95 18.33 4.10
CA GLY A 362 23.37 17.94 4.09
C GLY A 362 23.67 16.75 3.20
N GLU A 363 24.90 16.23 3.31
CA GLU A 363 25.41 15.09 2.54
C GLU A 363 25.45 13.81 3.39
N ASP A 364 24.98 12.70 2.81
CA ASP A 364 24.99 11.36 3.41
C ASP A 364 24.50 11.30 4.88
N LEU A 365 23.59 12.21 5.26
CA LEU A 365 23.08 12.35 6.61
C LEU A 365 22.17 11.16 6.95
N VAL A 366 22.40 10.53 8.09
CA VAL A 366 21.58 9.42 8.59
C VAL A 366 20.67 9.94 9.70
N VAL A 367 19.37 9.97 9.43
CA VAL A 367 18.33 10.31 10.41
C VAL A 367 17.68 9.02 10.91
N ASN A 368 17.63 8.84 12.23
CA ASN A 368 17.08 7.66 12.85
C ASN A 368 15.90 8.04 13.76
N HIS A 369 14.94 7.11 13.85
CA HIS A 369 13.82 7.21 14.78
C HIS A 369 13.53 5.85 15.43
N THR A 370 13.15 5.90 16.71
CA THR A 370 12.84 4.70 17.50
C THR A 370 11.37 4.71 17.90
N PHE A 371 10.57 3.85 17.26
CA PHE A 371 9.15 3.71 17.56
C PHE A 371 8.94 2.99 18.89
N LYS A 372 8.07 3.54 19.75
CA LYS A 372 7.80 3.03 21.10
C LYS A 372 6.76 1.91 21.14
N SER A 373 5.79 1.94 20.22
CA SER A 373 4.66 1.00 20.16
C SER A 373 4.69 0.14 18.90
N ASN A 374 4.17 -1.08 18.98
CA ASN A 374 4.06 -1.93 17.79
C ASN A 374 2.94 -1.40 16.91
N GLY A 375 3.14 -1.45 15.60
CA GLY A 375 2.18 -0.94 14.64
C GLY A 375 2.79 -0.64 13.28
N ASP A 376 1.90 -0.21 12.39
CA ASP A 376 2.24 0.31 11.08
C ASP A 376 2.29 1.84 11.16
N TYR A 377 3.40 2.41 10.71
CA TYR A 377 3.64 3.84 10.71
C TYR A 377 3.85 4.32 9.29
N TYR A 378 3.12 5.37 8.89
CA TYR A 378 3.40 6.06 7.64
C TYR A 378 4.36 7.23 7.93
N ILE A 379 5.52 7.26 7.28
CA ILE A 379 6.48 8.35 7.46
C ILE A 379 6.34 9.29 6.28
N ILE A 380 6.23 10.59 6.54
CA ILE A 380 6.17 11.61 5.49
C ILE A 380 7.48 12.38 5.50
N VAL A 381 8.20 12.34 4.38
CA VAL A 381 9.33 13.23 4.11
C VAL A 381 8.82 14.33 3.21
N ALA A 382 8.62 15.54 3.75
CA ALA A 382 7.99 16.67 3.06
C ALA A 382 8.96 17.83 2.88
N GLY A 383 8.75 18.63 1.83
CA GLY A 383 9.59 19.78 1.50
C GLY A 383 10.04 19.74 0.05
N CYS A 384 11.27 20.19 -0.22
CA CYS A 384 11.82 20.19 -1.59
C CYS A 384 12.37 18.80 -1.96
N ILE A 385 11.52 17.77 -1.97
CA ILE A 385 11.97 16.38 -2.20
C ILE A 385 12.60 16.16 -3.59
N ASP A 386 12.28 17.03 -4.56
CA ASP A 386 12.85 17.01 -5.90
C ASP A 386 14.35 17.36 -5.91
N GLU A 387 14.85 17.95 -4.82
CA GLU A 387 16.25 18.34 -4.61
C GLU A 387 17.02 17.30 -3.79
N ILE A 388 16.40 16.14 -3.50
CA ILE A 388 17.06 15.01 -2.84
C ILE A 388 17.87 14.26 -3.89
N GLU A 389 19.19 14.28 -3.75
CA GLU A 389 20.12 13.63 -4.68
C GLU A 389 20.30 12.14 -4.38
N LYS A 390 20.30 11.77 -3.09
CA LYS A 390 20.40 10.38 -2.63
C LYS A 390 19.40 10.13 -1.51
N PHE A 391 18.75 8.97 -1.58
CA PHE A 391 17.77 8.55 -0.58
C PHE A 391 17.83 7.03 -0.39
N GLU A 392 18.12 6.58 0.82
CA GLU A 392 18.12 5.18 1.22
C GLU A 392 17.36 5.01 2.53
N THR A 393 16.58 3.94 2.68
CA THR A 393 15.83 3.67 3.91
C THR A 393 15.60 2.17 4.10
N ASN A 394 15.39 1.75 5.35
CA ASN A 394 14.92 0.41 5.68
C ASN A 394 13.38 0.28 5.69
N ALA A 395 12.66 1.39 5.47
CA ALA A 395 11.21 1.41 5.33
C ALA A 395 10.77 1.02 3.90
N ILE A 396 9.49 0.69 3.76
CA ILE A 396 8.84 0.44 2.47
C ILE A 396 8.56 1.79 1.82
N VAL A 397 8.95 1.99 0.56
CA VAL A 397 8.62 3.22 -0.16
C VAL A 397 7.24 3.07 -0.79
N VAL A 398 6.25 3.79 -0.26
CA VAL A 398 4.85 3.71 -0.72
C VAL A 398 4.59 4.68 -1.87
N TRP A 399 5.03 5.94 -1.69
CA TRP A 399 4.95 6.97 -2.72
C TRP A 399 6.31 7.63 -2.87
N ASN A 400 6.88 7.56 -4.07
CA ASN A 400 8.11 8.29 -4.37
C ASN A 400 7.89 9.81 -4.38
N LYS A 401 6.70 10.24 -4.80
CA LYS A 401 6.22 11.62 -4.86
C LYS A 401 4.68 11.59 -4.86
N LEU A 402 4.06 12.26 -3.89
CA LEU A 402 2.61 12.41 -3.73
C LEU A 402 2.19 13.88 -3.72
#